data_AF-A0A2D6E4B6-F1
#
_entry.id   AF-A0A2D6E4B6-F1
#
_cell.length_a   1.000
_cell.length_b   1.000
_cell.length_c   1.000
_cell.angle_alpha   90.00
_cell.angle_beta   90.00
_cell.angle_gamma   90.00
#
_symmetry.space_group_name_H-M   'P 1'
#
loop_
_entity.id
_entity.type
_entity.pdbx_description
1 polymer ?
#
loop_
_entity_poly.entity_id
_entity_poly.type
_entity_poly.pdbx_seq_one_letter_code
_entity_poly.pdbx_strand_id
1 'polypeptide(L)'
;MSKSKVRTQIRKILFEDTWAKYGSEYMSHPQDEEVTVPPNLPIVPDDLMPNQLAVERPPVEDETFVPDGVAELTRATAALSQQVPADQVEFFYKGIHSLLDSAIEKANDPETLTADEEGEEAEKIELEDEDPQREPVGESRQLKNLMKKMLKEQGAAWDSPDPRFSKRKPEDWEENPPAADIVKDTIKGKNIAPYYNKASPSGVQNASDRILQNYVRALMDVHRDEIDDSTTYLRDNFALLTQGMEDVPSDAAQAFLAVIMKKAVKRGSKGGEFDGKLLYHVVTYWKSLNAKTKAQLVDKAIEETHSEMADWNRLIATLQEEDPEQYEVLRGLGL
;
A
#
# COMPACT_ATOMS: atom_id res chain seq x y z
N MET A 1 -17.94 27.56 -11.44
CA MET A 1 -16.47 27.56 -11.32
C MET A 1 -15.90 26.63 -12.40
N SER A 2 -14.88 27.03 -13.17
CA SER A 2 -14.34 26.16 -14.22
C SER A 2 -13.56 24.99 -13.60
N LYS A 3 -13.70 23.79 -14.16
CA LYS A 3 -13.02 22.56 -13.70
C LYS A 3 -11.48 22.73 -13.61
N SER A 4 -10.90 23.67 -14.38
CA SER A 4 -9.48 23.99 -14.32
C SER A 4 -9.09 24.68 -13.00
N LYS A 5 -9.92 25.59 -12.47
CA LYS A 5 -9.61 26.31 -11.22
C LYS A 5 -9.62 25.38 -10.00
N VAL A 6 -10.58 24.45 -9.95
CA VAL A 6 -10.69 23.45 -8.88
C VAL A 6 -9.50 22.51 -8.88
N ARG A 7 -9.07 22.05 -10.07
CA ARG A 7 -7.89 21.18 -10.21
C ARG A 7 -6.60 21.89 -9.79
N THR A 8 -6.45 23.17 -10.11
CA THR A 8 -5.31 23.98 -9.65
C THR A 8 -5.32 24.16 -8.13
N GLN A 9 -6.48 24.40 -7.52
CA GLN A 9 -6.62 24.54 -6.06
C GLN A 9 -6.30 23.24 -5.31
N ILE A 10 -6.77 22.09 -5.83
CA ILE A 10 -6.45 20.77 -5.30
C ILE A 10 -4.94 20.47 -5.41
N ARG A 11 -4.30 20.84 -6.52
CA ARG A 11 -2.85 20.67 -6.70
C ARG A 11 -2.06 21.53 -5.70
N LYS A 12 -2.50 22.77 -5.47
CA LYS A 12 -1.86 23.71 -4.55
C LYS A 12 -1.89 23.23 -3.10
N ILE A 13 -3.05 22.72 -2.66
CA ILE A 13 -3.25 22.17 -1.32
C ILE A 13 -2.46 20.87 -1.09
N LEU A 14 -2.41 19.99 -2.10
CA LEU A 14 -1.81 18.66 -1.96
C LEU A 14 -0.30 18.63 -2.17
N PHE A 15 0.29 19.58 -2.91
CA PHE A 15 1.67 19.45 -3.38
C PHE A 15 2.56 20.69 -3.25
N GLU A 16 2.02 21.91 -3.14
CA GLU A 16 2.85 23.12 -3.18
C GLU A 16 2.90 23.87 -1.83
N ASP A 17 1.80 23.99 -1.09
CA ASP A 17 1.77 24.83 0.13
C ASP A 17 2.07 24.08 1.45
N THR A 18 2.03 22.74 1.48
CA THR A 18 2.33 21.97 2.70
C THR A 18 3.80 21.59 2.85
N TRP A 19 4.57 21.54 1.75
CA TRP A 19 5.99 21.16 1.82
C TRP A 19 6.89 22.34 2.17
N ALA A 20 6.59 23.54 1.67
CA ALA A 20 7.39 24.73 1.97
C ALA A 20 7.26 25.16 3.45
N LYS A 21 6.12 24.88 4.09
CA LYS A 21 5.85 25.32 5.48
C LYS A 21 6.43 24.37 6.55
N TYR A 22 6.71 23.11 6.22
CA TYR A 22 7.24 22.13 7.19
C TYR A 22 8.59 21.52 6.78
N GLY A 23 9.04 21.72 5.54
CA GLY A 23 10.28 21.13 5.02
C GLY A 23 11.57 21.89 5.32
N SER A 24 11.51 23.10 5.89
CA SER A 24 12.71 23.90 6.19
C SER A 24 13.00 24.12 7.67
N GLU A 25 12.02 23.93 8.58
CA GLU A 25 12.23 24.17 10.02
C GLU A 25 12.86 22.97 10.75
N TYR A 26 12.76 21.75 10.21
CA TYR A 26 13.30 20.53 10.86
C TYR A 26 14.70 20.09 10.39
N MET A 27 15.33 20.82 9.46
CA MET A 27 16.67 20.51 8.93
C MET A 27 17.71 21.61 9.16
N SER A 28 17.33 22.74 9.77
CA SER A 28 18.30 23.68 10.33
C SER A 28 18.56 23.31 11.79
N HIS A 29 19.53 22.43 12.04
CA HIS A 29 20.17 22.39 13.35
C HIS A 29 20.75 23.79 13.61
N PRO A 30 20.35 24.51 14.67
CA PRO A 30 21.05 25.72 15.07
C PRO A 30 22.50 25.31 15.35
N GLN A 31 23.44 25.85 14.57
CA GLN A 31 24.85 25.44 14.61
C GLN A 31 25.59 25.93 15.87
N ASP A 32 24.97 26.69 16.77
CA ASP A 32 25.67 27.36 17.87
C ASP A 32 24.89 27.37 19.21
N GLU A 33 24.11 26.32 19.53
CA GLU A 33 23.66 26.16 20.92
C GLU A 33 24.73 25.43 21.74
N GLU A 34 25.48 26.20 22.54
CA GLU A 34 26.39 25.69 23.56
C GLU A 34 25.64 24.69 24.45
N VAL A 35 26.03 23.41 24.37
CA VAL A 35 25.44 22.33 25.15
C VAL A 35 25.63 22.64 26.65
N THR A 36 24.55 23.04 27.31
CA THR A 36 24.51 23.41 28.74
C THR A 36 24.63 22.20 29.70
N VAL A 37 25.09 21.05 29.22
CA VAL A 37 25.25 19.84 30.04
C VAL A 37 26.68 19.81 30.60
N PRO A 38 26.88 19.98 31.91
CA PRO A 38 28.21 19.94 32.53
C PRO A 38 28.86 18.56 32.30
N PRO A 39 30.15 18.49 31.93
CA PRO A 39 30.80 17.24 31.50
C PRO A 39 31.05 16.19 32.59
N ASN A 40 30.48 16.33 33.80
CA ASN A 40 30.78 15.48 34.95
C ASN A 40 29.56 15.18 35.84
N LEU A 41 28.37 14.98 35.26
CA LEU A 41 27.26 14.39 36.01
C LEU A 41 27.30 12.86 35.84
N PRO A 42 27.40 12.07 36.94
CA PRO A 42 27.25 10.63 36.85
C PRO A 42 25.85 10.34 36.31
N ILE A 43 25.80 9.61 35.19
CA ILE A 43 24.56 9.20 34.55
C ILE A 43 23.92 8.18 35.48
N VAL A 44 23.01 8.64 36.35
CA VAL A 44 22.14 7.75 37.11
C VAL A 44 21.11 7.24 36.10
N PRO A 45 21.01 5.92 35.87
CA PRO A 45 20.01 5.39 34.94
C PRO A 45 18.63 5.82 35.42
N ASP A 46 17.89 6.49 34.54
CA ASP A 46 16.53 6.95 34.81
C ASP A 46 15.58 5.74 34.76
N ASP A 47 14.63 5.63 35.69
CA ASP A 47 13.68 4.50 35.80
C ASP A 47 12.75 4.37 34.57
N LEU A 48 12.80 5.36 33.65
CA LEU A 48 12.09 5.40 32.39
C LEU A 48 12.94 5.02 31.17
N MET A 49 14.19 4.59 31.35
CA MET A 49 14.91 3.97 30.24
C MET A 49 14.11 2.72 29.84
N PRO A 50 13.56 2.66 28.62
CA PRO A 50 12.85 1.49 28.16
C PRO A 50 13.81 0.32 28.37
N ASN A 51 13.40 -0.66 29.17
CA ASN A 51 14.15 -1.90 29.36
C ASN A 51 14.64 -2.28 27.98
N GLN A 52 15.94 -2.10 27.72
CA GLN A 52 16.55 -2.56 26.49
C GLN A 52 16.16 -4.01 26.48
N LEU A 53 15.21 -4.39 25.61
CA LEU A 53 14.68 -5.73 25.53
C LEU A 53 15.91 -6.57 25.25
N ALA A 54 16.48 -7.14 26.31
CA ALA A 54 17.63 -7.99 26.24
C ALA A 54 17.07 -9.19 25.50
N VAL A 55 17.25 -9.18 24.18
CA VAL A 55 16.78 -10.25 23.33
C VAL A 55 17.64 -11.43 23.73
N GLU A 56 17.00 -12.38 24.41
CA GLU A 56 17.67 -13.57 24.88
C GLU A 56 18.37 -14.25 23.71
N ARG A 57 19.66 -14.56 23.89
CA ARG A 57 20.45 -15.21 22.84
C ARG A 57 19.88 -16.61 22.63
N PRO A 58 19.52 -16.99 21.39
CA PRO A 58 19.02 -18.34 21.13
C PRO A 58 20.09 -19.39 21.50
N PRO A 59 19.69 -20.58 21.98
CA PRO A 59 20.60 -21.62 22.45
C PRO A 59 21.26 -22.37 21.29
N VAL A 60 22.11 -21.68 20.52
CA VAL A 60 22.77 -22.21 19.32
C VAL A 60 23.83 -23.30 19.60
N GLU A 61 24.14 -23.56 20.88
CA GLU A 61 25.03 -24.66 21.30
C GLU A 61 24.29 -26.00 21.42
N ASP A 62 22.96 -25.99 21.42
CA ASP A 62 22.14 -27.19 21.43
C ASP A 62 21.93 -27.71 20.00
N GLU A 63 22.47 -28.90 19.70
CA GLU A 63 22.32 -29.56 18.39
C GLU A 63 20.86 -29.90 18.05
N THR A 64 19.98 -29.97 19.04
CA THR A 64 18.56 -30.29 18.86
C THR A 64 17.70 -29.05 18.63
N PHE A 65 18.25 -27.85 18.76
CA PHE A 65 17.51 -26.60 18.56
C PHE A 65 17.22 -26.35 17.07
N VAL A 66 15.93 -26.28 16.73
CA VAL A 66 15.45 -25.93 15.38
C VAL A 66 14.63 -24.64 15.46
N PRO A 67 14.98 -23.56 14.74
CA PRO A 67 14.24 -22.30 14.78
C PRO A 67 12.85 -22.43 14.14
N ASP A 68 11.82 -21.87 14.77
CA ASP A 68 10.41 -22.01 14.33
C ASP A 68 9.99 -20.97 13.28
N GLY A 69 10.87 -20.03 12.93
CA GLY A 69 10.58 -19.04 11.90
C GLY A 69 11.75 -18.16 11.50
N VAL A 70 11.53 -17.32 10.49
CA VAL A 70 12.57 -16.46 9.89
C VAL A 70 13.19 -15.52 10.92
N ALA A 71 12.40 -15.01 11.86
CA ALA A 71 12.87 -14.11 12.92
C ALA A 71 13.79 -14.82 13.93
N GLU A 72 13.56 -16.11 14.21
CA GLU A 72 14.41 -16.91 15.09
C GLU A 72 15.66 -17.40 14.36
N LEU A 73 15.50 -17.83 13.10
CA LEU A 73 16.62 -18.19 12.23
C LEU A 73 17.61 -17.04 12.12
N THR A 74 17.13 -15.81 11.88
CA THR A 74 17.99 -14.62 11.79
C THR A 74 18.80 -14.41 13.08
N ARG A 75 18.16 -14.59 14.25
CA ARG A 75 18.81 -14.47 15.55
C ARG A 75 19.82 -15.60 15.79
N ALA A 76 19.49 -16.82 15.41
CA ALA A 76 20.37 -17.98 15.51
C ALA A 76 21.59 -17.83 14.61
N THR A 77 21.41 -17.44 13.34
CA THR A 77 22.50 -17.17 12.40
C THR A 77 23.38 -16.02 12.87
N ALA A 78 22.80 -14.95 13.43
CA ALA A 78 23.58 -13.86 14.03
C ALA A 78 24.43 -14.34 15.21
N ALA A 79 23.87 -15.17 16.10
CA ALA A 79 24.58 -15.74 17.24
C ALA A 79 25.69 -16.73 16.84
N LEU A 80 25.51 -17.49 15.75
CA LEU A 80 26.53 -18.38 15.16
C LEU A 80 27.63 -17.58 14.47
N SER A 81 27.28 -16.53 13.74
CA SER A 81 28.25 -15.69 13.01
C SER A 81 29.25 -15.02 13.95
N GLN A 82 28.87 -14.73 15.19
CA GLN A 82 29.77 -14.19 16.22
C GLN A 82 30.86 -15.19 16.67
N GLN A 83 30.69 -16.49 16.41
CA GLN A 83 31.65 -17.53 16.79
C GLN A 83 32.65 -17.85 15.67
N VAL A 84 32.46 -17.29 14.48
CA VAL A 84 33.29 -17.57 13.31
C VAL A 84 34.65 -16.87 13.45
N PRO A 85 35.78 -17.59 13.33
CA PRO A 85 37.11 -16.98 13.30
C PRO A 85 37.24 -15.95 12.18
N ALA A 86 37.97 -14.85 12.44
CA ALA A 86 38.09 -13.74 11.51
C ALA A 86 38.68 -14.13 10.13
N ASP A 87 39.54 -15.14 10.09
CA ASP A 87 40.15 -15.70 8.88
C ASP A 87 39.19 -16.60 8.07
N GLN A 88 38.09 -17.05 8.67
CA GLN A 88 37.12 -17.96 8.08
C GLN A 88 35.80 -17.27 7.67
N VAL A 89 35.68 -15.95 7.84
CA VAL A 89 34.45 -15.19 7.54
C VAL A 89 34.03 -15.34 6.08
N GLU A 90 34.98 -15.30 5.14
CA GLU A 90 34.67 -15.45 3.70
C GLU A 90 34.14 -16.84 3.37
N PHE A 91 34.76 -17.89 3.93
CA PHE A 91 34.33 -19.27 3.73
C PHE A 91 32.92 -19.49 4.30
N PHE A 92 32.67 -19.02 5.52
CA PHE A 92 31.36 -19.12 6.17
C PHE A 92 30.27 -18.39 5.38
N TYR A 93 30.55 -17.17 4.90
CA TYR A 93 29.62 -16.39 4.11
C TYR A 93 29.23 -17.09 2.79
N LYS A 94 30.20 -17.65 2.07
CA LYS A 94 29.93 -18.44 0.85
C LYS A 94 29.11 -19.69 1.15
N GLY A 95 29.35 -20.33 2.30
CA GLY A 95 28.58 -21.48 2.76
C GLY A 95 27.10 -21.14 2.98
N ILE A 96 26.79 -20.01 3.62
CA ILE A 96 25.41 -19.56 3.83
C ILE A 96 24.70 -19.29 2.50
N HIS A 97 25.36 -18.63 1.54
CA HIS A 97 24.77 -18.40 0.21
C HIS A 97 24.47 -19.69 -0.52
N SER A 98 25.42 -20.63 -0.54
CA SER A 98 25.19 -21.94 -1.17
C SER A 98 24.01 -22.69 -0.54
N LEU A 99 23.83 -22.61 0.79
CA LEU A 99 22.70 -23.22 1.49
C LEU A 99 21.38 -22.54 1.14
N LEU A 100 21.38 -21.21 1.01
CA LEU A 100 20.20 -20.44 0.60
C LEU A 100 19.76 -20.82 -0.81
N ASP A 101 20.69 -20.90 -1.76
CA ASP A 101 20.40 -21.31 -3.14
C ASP A 101 19.82 -22.72 -3.18
N SER A 102 20.41 -23.67 -2.45
CA SER A 102 19.88 -25.04 -2.34
C SER A 102 18.49 -25.09 -1.70
N ALA A 103 18.18 -24.22 -0.74
CA ALA A 103 16.85 -24.15 -0.13
C ALA A 103 15.81 -23.59 -1.12
N ILE A 104 16.18 -22.60 -1.93
CA ILE A 104 15.33 -22.03 -2.98
C ILE A 104 15.09 -23.07 -4.08
N GLU A 105 16.11 -23.82 -4.48
CA GLU A 105 15.97 -24.90 -5.47
C GLU A 105 15.00 -25.98 -4.98
N LYS A 106 15.16 -26.46 -3.73
CA LYS A 106 14.23 -27.43 -3.11
C LYS A 106 12.80 -26.92 -3.03
N ALA A 107 12.60 -25.64 -2.71
CA ALA A 107 11.26 -25.05 -2.66
C ALA A 107 10.59 -24.92 -4.04
N ASN A 108 11.38 -24.91 -5.12
CA ASN A 108 10.90 -24.79 -6.50
C ASN A 108 10.82 -26.14 -7.25
N ASP A 109 11.29 -27.23 -6.66
CA ASP A 109 11.21 -28.56 -7.26
C ASP A 109 9.79 -29.13 -7.10
N PRO A 110 9.06 -29.35 -8.22
CA PRO A 110 7.68 -29.84 -8.17
C PRO A 110 7.55 -31.26 -7.61
N GLU A 111 8.62 -32.08 -7.59
CA GLU A 111 8.55 -33.45 -7.05
C GLU A 111 8.52 -33.48 -5.51
N THR A 112 9.12 -32.49 -4.84
CA THR A 112 9.07 -32.36 -3.37
C THR A 112 7.71 -31.89 -2.83
N LEU A 113 6.84 -31.35 -3.68
CA LEU A 113 5.49 -30.94 -3.27
C LEU A 113 4.49 -32.11 -3.27
N THR A 114 4.82 -33.24 -3.90
CA THR A 114 3.90 -34.40 -4.02
C THR A 114 4.25 -35.57 -3.10
N ALA A 115 5.43 -35.57 -2.47
CA ALA A 115 5.94 -36.74 -1.75
C ALA A 115 5.48 -36.86 -0.28
N ASP A 116 5.05 -35.77 0.36
CA ASP A 116 4.66 -35.79 1.78
C ASP A 116 3.13 -35.89 2.00
N GLU A 117 2.32 -35.99 0.95
CA GLU A 117 0.85 -36.13 1.04
C GLU A 117 0.31 -37.50 0.56
N GLU A 118 1.12 -38.42 0.03
CA GLU A 118 0.67 -39.75 -0.41
C GLU A 118 0.58 -40.80 0.72
N GLY A 119 0.24 -40.36 1.94
CA GLY A 119 0.13 -41.22 3.12
C GLY A 119 -1.30 -41.50 3.60
N GLU A 120 -2.25 -40.59 3.42
CA GLU A 120 -3.60 -40.76 3.94
C GLU A 120 -4.66 -40.19 2.99
N GLU A 121 -5.57 -41.08 2.60
CA GLU A 121 -6.91 -40.81 2.07
C GLU A 121 -7.04 -40.29 0.63
N ALA A 122 -7.23 -41.29 -0.23
CA ALA A 122 -8.07 -41.21 -1.41
C ALA A 122 -9.39 -40.45 -1.16
N GLU A 123 -9.56 -39.29 -1.80
CA GLU A 123 -10.87 -38.88 -2.27
C GLU A 123 -10.79 -38.23 -3.66
N LYS A 124 -11.53 -38.87 -4.54
CA LYS A 124 -11.74 -38.63 -5.96
C LYS A 124 -12.34 -37.24 -6.15
N ILE A 125 -11.62 -36.30 -6.79
CA ILE A 125 -12.22 -35.07 -7.31
C ILE A 125 -12.09 -35.07 -8.83
N GLU A 126 -13.26 -35.25 -9.44
CA GLU A 126 -13.56 -35.09 -10.85
C GLU A 126 -13.18 -33.69 -11.33
N LEU A 127 -12.70 -33.60 -12.57
CA LEU A 127 -12.57 -32.34 -13.29
C LEU A 127 -13.95 -31.66 -13.37
N GLU A 128 -14.14 -30.59 -12.62
CA GLU A 128 -15.19 -29.61 -12.87
C GLU A 128 -14.61 -28.42 -13.64
N ASP A 129 -15.29 -28.09 -14.74
CA ASP A 129 -15.09 -26.92 -15.57
C ASP A 129 -15.13 -25.63 -14.72
N GLU A 130 -14.04 -24.85 -14.72
CA GLU A 130 -14.02 -23.51 -14.13
C GLU A 130 -14.97 -22.58 -14.89
N ASP A 131 -16.12 -22.36 -14.29
CA ASP A 131 -17.13 -21.34 -14.59
C ASP A 131 -16.49 -19.93 -14.49
N PRO A 132 -16.67 -19.01 -15.46
CA PRO A 132 -16.08 -17.67 -15.44
C PRO A 132 -16.79 -16.73 -14.44
N GLN A 133 -16.59 -16.96 -13.14
CA GLN A 133 -17.05 -16.05 -12.09
C GLN A 133 -16.05 -14.92 -11.82
N ARG A 134 -16.27 -13.81 -12.55
CA ARG A 134 -16.26 -12.41 -12.07
C ARG A 134 -15.13 -12.01 -11.10
N GLU A 135 -14.02 -11.54 -11.67
CA GLU A 135 -13.03 -10.75 -10.94
C GLU A 135 -13.68 -9.49 -10.32
N PRO A 136 -13.27 -9.03 -9.12
CA PRO A 136 -13.76 -7.78 -8.54
C PRO A 136 -13.38 -6.61 -9.46
N VAL A 137 -14.43 -6.02 -10.05
CA VAL A 137 -14.42 -4.83 -10.90
C VAL A 137 -13.68 -3.69 -10.21
N GLY A 138 -12.92 -2.94 -10.99
CA GLY A 138 -12.00 -1.89 -10.59
C GLY A 138 -12.57 -0.95 -9.55
N GLU A 139 -11.74 -0.71 -8.54
CA GLU A 139 -12.04 0.21 -7.47
C GLU A 139 -11.78 1.65 -7.94
N SER A 140 -12.84 2.44 -8.03
CA SER A 140 -12.81 3.84 -8.45
C SER A 140 -11.74 4.67 -7.73
N ARG A 141 -10.89 5.28 -8.57
CA ARG A 141 -9.70 6.06 -8.19
C ARG A 141 -10.06 7.38 -7.50
N GLN A 142 -11.24 7.93 -7.76
CA GLN A 142 -11.72 9.14 -7.10
C GLN A 142 -12.00 8.87 -5.61
N LEU A 143 -12.53 7.68 -5.30
CA LEU A 143 -12.77 7.25 -3.94
C LEU A 143 -11.50 6.76 -3.21
N LYS A 144 -10.48 6.24 -3.91
CA LYS A 144 -9.14 5.99 -3.31
C LYS A 144 -8.47 7.26 -2.78
N ASN A 145 -8.62 8.37 -3.51
CA ASN A 145 -8.12 9.66 -3.04
C ASN A 145 -8.95 10.20 -1.87
N LEU A 146 -10.25 9.90 -1.84
CA LEU A 146 -11.13 10.19 -0.70
C LEU A 146 -10.77 9.36 0.53
N MET A 147 -10.59 8.04 0.39
CA MET A 147 -10.17 7.14 1.47
C MET A 147 -8.77 7.50 2.00
N LYS A 148 -7.82 7.86 1.14
CA LYS A 148 -6.49 8.33 1.58
C LYS A 148 -6.58 9.60 2.44
N LYS A 149 -7.56 10.48 2.19
CA LYS A 149 -7.84 11.64 3.05
C LYS A 149 -8.47 11.20 4.38
N MET A 150 -9.48 10.33 4.34
CA MET A 150 -10.15 9.81 5.54
C MET A 150 -9.22 9.02 6.47
N LEU A 151 -8.32 8.19 5.93
CA LEU A 151 -7.36 7.39 6.71
C LEU A 151 -6.25 8.25 7.34
N LYS A 152 -5.83 9.34 6.67
CA LYS A 152 -4.87 10.30 7.23
C LYS A 152 -5.46 11.06 8.42
N GLU A 153 -6.77 11.28 8.42
CA GLU A 153 -7.49 11.94 9.51
C GLU A 153 -7.83 10.96 10.66
N GLN A 154 -8.08 9.67 10.38
CA GLN A 154 -8.29 8.65 11.41
C GLN A 154 -7.01 8.22 12.16
N GLY A 155 -5.83 8.35 11.55
CA GLY A 155 -4.55 8.05 12.20
C GLY A 155 -4.22 8.95 13.41
N ALA A 156 -4.95 10.05 13.61
CA ALA A 156 -4.80 10.97 14.73
C ALA A 156 -5.66 10.61 15.97
N ALA A 157 -6.54 9.61 15.88
CA ALA A 157 -7.57 9.34 16.90
C ALA A 157 -7.53 7.91 17.49
N TRP A 158 -6.36 7.26 17.50
CA TRP A 158 -6.16 6.02 18.27
C TRP A 158 -5.76 6.33 19.72
N ASP A 159 -6.63 7.02 20.45
CA ASP A 159 -6.64 6.99 21.92
C ASP A 159 -7.67 5.94 22.34
N SER A 160 -7.18 4.78 22.77
CA SER A 160 -8.00 3.67 23.24
C SER A 160 -8.75 4.08 24.52
N PRO A 161 -10.06 3.78 24.65
CA PRO A 161 -10.83 4.01 25.88
C PRO A 161 -10.54 2.93 26.93
N ASP A 162 -9.28 2.49 27.07
CA ASP A 162 -8.88 1.59 28.13
C ASP A 162 -8.54 2.41 29.39
N PRO A 163 -9.32 2.31 30.48
CA PRO A 163 -9.13 3.09 31.70
C PRO A 163 -7.77 2.86 32.38
N ARG A 164 -7.01 1.82 31.99
CA ARG A 164 -5.67 1.53 32.53
C ARG A 164 -4.59 2.52 32.10
N PHE A 165 -4.79 3.28 31.03
CA PHE A 165 -3.83 4.29 30.56
C PHE A 165 -4.13 5.72 31.03
N SER A 166 -5.19 5.91 31.84
CA SER A 166 -5.54 7.22 32.39
C SER A 166 -4.82 7.52 33.71
N LYS A 167 -3.55 7.90 33.64
CA LYS A 167 -2.88 8.62 34.73
C LYS A 167 -2.15 9.85 34.21
N ARG A 168 -2.88 10.95 34.10
CA ARG A 168 -2.43 12.27 34.55
C ARG A 168 -3.63 13.13 34.93
N LYS A 169 -3.54 13.70 36.13
CA LYS A 169 -4.39 14.78 36.63
C LYS A 169 -3.52 16.05 36.71
N PRO A 170 -4.14 17.24 36.78
CA PRO A 170 -3.89 18.32 35.82
C PRO A 170 -3.43 19.60 36.53
N GLU A 171 -2.50 20.37 35.95
CA GLU A 171 -2.26 21.70 36.52
C GLU A 171 -1.82 22.81 35.56
N ASP A 172 -1.59 22.55 34.27
CA ASP A 172 -1.39 23.64 33.30
C ASP A 172 -2.52 23.67 32.27
N TRP A 173 -3.49 24.53 32.56
CA TRP A 173 -4.51 25.00 31.64
C TRP A 173 -3.86 25.93 30.61
N GLU A 174 -3.26 25.37 29.56
CA GLU A 174 -3.31 26.02 28.26
C GLU A 174 -4.62 25.56 27.59
N GLU A 175 -5.49 26.54 27.31
CA GLU A 175 -6.75 26.35 26.60
C GLU A 175 -6.49 25.66 25.27
N ASN A 176 -6.59 24.33 25.26
CA ASN A 176 -6.74 23.59 24.02
C ASN A 176 -8.05 24.09 23.41
N PRO A 177 -8.04 24.71 22.22
CA PRO A 177 -9.28 25.11 21.57
C PRO A 177 -10.19 23.88 21.49
N PRO A 178 -11.51 24.02 21.72
CA PRO A 178 -12.42 22.88 21.72
C PRO A 178 -12.14 22.08 20.45
N ALA A 179 -11.78 20.80 20.59
CA ALA A 179 -11.53 19.91 19.47
C ALA A 179 -12.71 20.10 18.51
N ALA A 180 -12.45 20.81 17.41
CA ALA A 180 -13.50 21.18 16.48
C ALA A 180 -14.17 19.88 16.04
N ASP A 181 -15.50 19.90 15.93
CA ASP A 181 -16.37 18.80 15.51
C ASP A 181 -16.04 18.29 14.08
N ILE A 182 -14.83 17.78 13.85
CA ILE A 182 -14.34 17.25 12.57
C ILE A 182 -14.95 15.85 12.30
N VAL A 183 -15.66 15.28 13.27
CA VAL A 183 -16.25 13.93 13.18
C VAL A 183 -17.38 13.84 12.15
N LYS A 184 -17.91 14.96 11.64
CA LYS A 184 -19.02 14.96 10.66
C LYS A 184 -18.60 14.82 9.20
N ASP A 185 -17.32 14.93 8.86
CA ASP A 185 -16.89 15.06 7.46
C ASP A 185 -16.44 13.73 6.80
N THR A 186 -16.55 12.60 7.51
CA THR A 186 -16.16 11.30 6.98
C THR A 186 -17.37 10.46 6.57
N ILE A 187 -17.35 9.94 5.33
CA ILE A 187 -18.40 9.05 4.86
C ILE A 187 -18.31 7.71 5.60
N LYS A 188 -19.39 7.30 6.27
CA LYS A 188 -19.40 6.04 7.03
C LYS A 188 -19.15 4.86 6.09
N GLY A 189 -18.18 4.01 6.43
CA GLY A 189 -17.79 2.87 5.58
C GLY A 189 -18.92 1.89 5.26
N LYS A 190 -20.01 1.86 6.05
CA LYS A 190 -21.21 1.05 5.77
C LYS A 190 -21.86 1.39 4.42
N ASN A 191 -21.80 2.66 4.01
CA ASN A 191 -22.41 3.14 2.77
C ASN A 191 -21.49 2.86 1.57
N ILE A 192 -20.18 2.70 1.81
CA ILE A 192 -19.17 2.47 0.78
C ILE A 192 -19.01 0.97 0.47
N ALA A 193 -19.21 0.08 1.44
CA ALA A 193 -18.97 -1.35 1.27
C ALA A 193 -19.73 -2.00 0.08
N PRO A 194 -21.03 -1.69 -0.15
CA PRO A 194 -21.76 -2.22 -1.31
C PRO A 194 -21.14 -1.81 -2.65
N TYR A 195 -20.60 -0.59 -2.76
CA TYR A 195 -19.94 -0.10 -3.97
C TYR A 195 -18.69 -0.91 -4.34
N TYR A 196 -17.99 -1.48 -3.36
CA TYR A 196 -16.81 -2.35 -3.58
C TYR A 196 -17.16 -3.84 -3.68
N ASN A 197 -18.45 -4.19 -3.72
CA ASN A 197 -18.91 -5.55 -3.55
C ASN A 197 -18.30 -6.22 -2.30
N LYS A 198 -18.23 -5.49 -1.18
CA LYS A 198 -17.77 -5.98 0.12
C LYS A 198 -18.92 -6.02 1.11
N ALA A 199 -18.95 -7.05 1.93
CA ALA A 199 -19.97 -7.22 2.97
C ALA A 199 -19.81 -6.24 4.14
N SER A 200 -18.62 -5.66 4.32
CA SER A 200 -18.30 -4.82 5.48
C SER A 200 -17.29 -3.72 5.14
N PRO A 201 -17.24 -2.64 5.97
CA PRO A 201 -16.20 -1.61 5.87
C PRO A 201 -14.79 -2.16 5.97
N SER A 202 -14.57 -3.16 6.84
CA SER A 202 -13.27 -3.83 7.00
C SER A 202 -12.83 -4.55 5.73
N GLY A 203 -13.78 -5.10 4.94
CA GLY A 203 -13.48 -5.67 3.63
C GLY A 203 -12.96 -4.65 2.62
N VAL A 204 -13.48 -3.42 2.66
CA VAL A 204 -13.00 -2.32 1.81
C VAL A 204 -11.61 -1.85 2.25
N GLN A 205 -11.39 -1.73 3.56
CA GLN A 205 -10.10 -1.37 4.11
C GLN A 205 -9.02 -2.39 3.71
N ASN A 206 -9.29 -3.69 3.92
CA ASN A 206 -8.35 -4.74 3.53
C ASN A 206 -8.05 -4.75 2.03
N ALA A 207 -9.06 -4.49 1.18
CA ALA A 207 -8.87 -4.40 -0.26
C ALA A 207 -8.00 -3.18 -0.65
N SER A 208 -8.28 -2.04 -0.02
CA SER A 208 -7.53 -0.80 -0.19
C SER A 208 -6.07 -0.96 0.26
N ASP A 209 -5.85 -1.57 1.43
CA ASP A 209 -4.52 -1.81 2.00
C ASP A 209 -3.71 -2.76 1.11
N ARG A 210 -4.34 -3.83 0.59
CA ARG A 210 -3.67 -4.72 -0.39
C ARG A 210 -3.24 -3.98 -1.64
N ILE A 211 -4.02 -3.00 -2.09
CA ILE A 211 -3.66 -2.20 -3.27
C ILE A 211 -2.57 -1.20 -2.95
N LEU A 212 -2.63 -0.54 -1.79
CA LEU A 212 -1.56 0.35 -1.34
C LEU A 212 -0.24 -0.43 -1.18
N GLN A 213 -0.26 -1.57 -0.51
CA GLN A 213 0.93 -2.38 -0.26
C GLN A 213 1.53 -2.94 -1.56
N ASN A 214 0.71 -3.49 -2.46
CA ASN A 214 1.24 -4.16 -3.66
C ASN A 214 1.59 -3.18 -4.78
N TYR A 215 0.81 -2.10 -4.94
CA TYR A 215 0.95 -1.19 -6.07
C TYR A 215 1.64 0.12 -5.70
N VAL A 216 1.25 0.76 -4.59
CA VAL A 216 1.85 2.05 -4.21
C VAL A 216 3.27 1.87 -3.72
N ARG A 217 3.55 0.82 -2.94
CA ARG A 217 4.91 0.54 -2.49
C ARG A 217 5.89 0.38 -3.66
N ALA A 218 5.50 -0.36 -4.69
CA ALA A 218 6.31 -0.54 -5.89
C ALA A 218 6.50 0.75 -6.71
N LEU A 219 5.65 1.76 -6.51
CA LEU A 219 5.76 3.06 -7.16
C LEU A 219 6.46 4.12 -6.30
N MET A 220 6.75 3.86 -5.02
CA MET A 220 7.38 4.86 -4.16
C MET A 220 8.79 5.22 -4.61
N ASP A 221 9.51 4.28 -5.22
CA ASP A 221 10.86 4.48 -5.73
C ASP A 221 10.90 4.98 -7.18
N VAL A 222 9.73 5.22 -7.79
CA VAL A 222 9.64 5.69 -9.17
C VAL A 222 9.63 7.22 -9.21
N HIS A 223 10.52 7.79 -10.02
CA HIS A 223 10.55 9.22 -10.25
C HIS A 223 9.23 9.74 -10.85
N ARG A 224 8.87 10.97 -10.48
CA ARG A 224 7.62 11.58 -10.96
C ARG A 224 7.56 11.69 -12.49
N ASP A 225 8.66 12.02 -13.13
CA ASP A 225 8.74 12.17 -14.59
C ASP A 225 8.44 10.83 -15.29
N GLU A 226 8.92 9.72 -14.75
CA GLU A 226 8.62 8.37 -15.26
C GLU A 226 7.12 8.02 -15.17
N ILE A 227 6.44 8.47 -14.11
CA ILE A 227 4.99 8.31 -13.97
C ILE A 227 4.26 9.19 -15.00
N ASP A 228 4.66 10.45 -15.12
CA ASP A 228 4.03 11.40 -16.05
C ASP A 228 4.21 10.96 -17.51
N ASP A 229 5.41 10.51 -17.89
CA ASP A 229 5.72 9.97 -19.22
C ASP A 229 4.95 8.67 -19.51
N SER A 230 4.91 7.74 -18.54
CA SER A 230 4.13 6.50 -18.67
C SER A 230 2.64 6.78 -18.87
N THR A 231 2.10 7.74 -18.13
CA THR A 231 0.69 8.12 -18.28
C THR A 231 0.42 8.82 -19.62
N THR A 232 1.33 9.68 -20.09
CA THR A 232 1.20 10.36 -21.38
C THR A 232 1.25 9.35 -22.52
N TYR A 233 2.25 8.47 -22.52
CA TYR A 233 2.38 7.40 -23.51
C TYR A 233 1.12 6.54 -23.63
N LEU A 234 0.54 6.12 -22.51
CA LEU A 234 -0.67 5.28 -22.51
C LEU A 234 -1.93 6.07 -22.91
N ARG A 235 -2.03 7.37 -22.59
CA ARG A 235 -3.14 8.22 -23.08
C ARG A 235 -3.11 8.36 -24.59
N ASP A 236 -1.92 8.58 -25.16
CA ASP A 236 -1.77 8.72 -26.62
C ASP A 236 -2.15 7.42 -27.33
N ASN A 237 -1.72 6.27 -26.78
CA ASN A 237 -2.11 4.96 -27.31
C ASN A 237 -3.62 4.68 -27.17
N PHE A 238 -4.24 5.09 -26.06
CA PHE A 238 -5.69 4.99 -25.90
C PHE A 238 -6.41 5.84 -26.95
N ALA A 239 -6.01 7.10 -27.11
CA ALA A 239 -6.61 8.02 -28.08
C ALA A 239 -6.53 7.50 -29.52
N LEU A 240 -5.40 6.89 -29.90
CA LEU A 240 -5.23 6.24 -31.20
C LEU A 240 -6.16 5.05 -31.39
N LEU A 241 -6.34 4.21 -30.37
CA LEU A 241 -7.21 3.03 -30.45
C LEU A 241 -8.70 3.39 -30.46
N THR A 242 -9.07 4.49 -29.82
CA THR A 242 -10.45 4.97 -29.76
C THR A 242 -10.82 5.93 -30.90
N GLN A 243 -9.90 6.17 -31.85
CA GLN A 243 -10.14 7.10 -32.94
C GLN A 243 -11.31 6.60 -33.81
N GLY A 244 -12.39 7.38 -33.85
CA GLY A 244 -13.61 7.07 -34.62
C GLY A 244 -14.69 6.33 -33.83
N MET A 245 -14.51 6.08 -32.54
CA MET A 245 -15.57 5.62 -31.65
C MET A 245 -16.40 6.83 -31.17
N GLU A 246 -17.73 6.77 -31.27
CA GLU A 246 -18.60 7.91 -30.93
C GLU A 246 -18.86 8.03 -29.41
N ASP A 247 -18.87 6.92 -28.67
CA ASP A 247 -19.32 6.87 -27.27
C ASP A 247 -18.21 6.44 -26.29
N VAL A 248 -17.10 7.18 -26.27
CA VAL A 248 -16.00 6.89 -25.32
C VAL A 248 -16.10 7.82 -24.11
N PRO A 249 -16.36 7.29 -22.89
CA PRO A 249 -16.37 8.09 -21.67
C PRO A 249 -15.04 8.79 -21.44
N SER A 250 -15.07 10.04 -20.95
CA SER A 250 -13.83 10.80 -20.68
C SER A 250 -12.91 10.13 -19.65
N ASP A 251 -13.48 9.30 -18.77
CA ASP A 251 -12.76 8.60 -17.71
C ASP A 251 -12.26 7.21 -18.14
N ALA A 252 -12.67 6.71 -19.30
CA ALA A 252 -12.24 5.39 -19.81
C ALA A 252 -10.72 5.32 -20.04
N ALA A 253 -10.11 6.44 -20.48
CA ALA A 253 -8.66 6.55 -20.59
C ALA A 253 -7.96 6.27 -19.25
N GLN A 254 -8.57 6.69 -18.14
CA GLN A 254 -8.01 6.52 -16.80
C GLN A 254 -8.15 5.09 -16.28
N ALA A 255 -9.29 4.43 -16.56
CA ALA A 255 -9.48 3.01 -16.27
C ALA A 255 -8.48 2.15 -17.06
N PHE A 256 -8.35 2.42 -18.36
CA PHE A 256 -7.37 1.78 -19.25
C PHE A 256 -5.93 1.94 -18.74
N LEU A 257 -5.53 3.16 -18.39
CA LEU A 257 -4.25 3.48 -17.76
C LEU A 257 -4.01 2.62 -16.52
N ALA A 258 -5.00 2.54 -15.61
CA ALA A 258 -4.88 1.83 -14.35
C ALA A 258 -4.68 0.32 -14.55
N VAL A 259 -5.41 -0.30 -15.48
CA VAL A 259 -5.29 -1.72 -15.80
C VAL A 259 -3.90 -2.05 -16.33
N ILE A 260 -3.39 -1.24 -17.26
CA ILE A 260 -2.07 -1.46 -17.86
C ILE A 260 -0.95 -1.23 -16.84
N MET A 261 -1.00 -0.12 -16.10
CA MET A 261 -0.02 0.19 -15.07
C MET A 261 0.03 -0.89 -13.99
N LYS A 262 -1.13 -1.38 -13.52
CA LYS A 262 -1.19 -2.48 -12.55
C LYS A 262 -0.48 -3.74 -13.06
N LYS A 263 -0.71 -4.11 -14.33
CA LYS A 263 -0.07 -5.29 -14.93
C LYS A 263 1.43 -5.07 -15.19
N ALA A 264 1.83 -3.89 -15.63
CA ALA A 264 3.24 -3.53 -15.83
C ALA A 264 4.01 -3.53 -14.51
N VAL A 265 3.48 -2.89 -13.47
CA VAL A 265 4.06 -2.84 -12.12
C VAL A 265 4.17 -4.25 -11.53
N LYS A 266 3.09 -5.05 -11.58
CA LYS A 266 3.11 -6.44 -11.10
C LYS A 266 4.14 -7.31 -11.84
N ARG A 267 4.39 -7.04 -13.12
CA ARG A 267 5.39 -7.78 -13.91
C ARG A 267 6.82 -7.35 -13.57
N GLY A 268 7.07 -6.05 -13.40
CA GLY A 268 8.39 -5.55 -13.02
C GLY A 268 8.75 -5.87 -11.57
N SER A 269 7.79 -5.82 -10.64
CA SER A 269 8.04 -6.06 -9.21
C SER A 269 8.45 -7.50 -8.88
N LYS A 270 8.15 -8.48 -9.74
CA LYS A 270 8.60 -9.87 -9.57
C LYS A 270 10.12 -10.03 -9.67
N GLY A 271 10.83 -9.04 -10.22
CA GLY A 271 12.29 -9.06 -10.38
C GLY A 271 13.09 -8.55 -9.18
N GLY A 272 12.44 -8.25 -8.04
CA GLY A 272 13.13 -7.86 -6.80
C GLY A 272 13.39 -6.37 -6.63
N GLU A 273 13.44 -5.57 -7.70
CA GLU A 273 13.47 -4.11 -7.60
C GLU A 273 12.90 -3.50 -8.88
N PHE A 274 11.98 -2.56 -8.70
CA PHE A 274 11.52 -1.72 -9.80
C PHE A 274 12.61 -0.66 -9.97
N ASP A 275 13.49 -0.82 -10.96
CA ASP A 275 14.76 -0.09 -11.14
C ASP A 275 14.62 1.42 -11.47
N GLY A 276 13.51 2.03 -11.03
CA GLY A 276 13.09 3.38 -11.38
C GLY A 276 12.53 3.51 -12.79
N LYS A 277 12.66 2.51 -13.67
CA LYS A 277 12.28 2.61 -15.10
C LYS A 277 10.86 2.14 -15.36
N LEU A 278 9.88 2.81 -14.76
CA LEU A 278 8.47 2.51 -14.97
C LEU A 278 8.07 2.56 -16.45
N LEU A 279 8.52 3.59 -17.17
CA LEU A 279 8.19 3.77 -18.58
C LEU A 279 8.66 2.58 -19.40
N TYR A 280 9.87 2.08 -19.13
CA TYR A 280 10.40 0.90 -19.81
C TYR A 280 9.48 -0.33 -19.62
N HIS A 281 9.04 -0.60 -18.39
CA HIS A 281 8.14 -1.71 -18.11
C HIS A 281 6.77 -1.54 -18.76
N VAL A 282 6.22 -0.32 -18.74
CA VAL A 282 4.94 0.01 -19.39
C VAL A 282 5.03 -0.18 -20.91
N VAL A 283 6.06 0.36 -21.55
CA VAL A 283 6.29 0.25 -23.00
C VAL A 283 6.50 -1.21 -23.40
N THR A 284 7.32 -1.94 -22.65
CA THR A 284 7.60 -3.37 -22.90
C THR A 284 6.34 -4.21 -22.78
N TYR A 285 5.57 -3.99 -21.71
CA TYR A 285 4.29 -4.67 -21.51
C TYR A 285 3.32 -4.35 -22.66
N TRP A 286 3.16 -3.07 -23.02
CA TRP A 286 2.29 -2.64 -24.12
C TRP A 286 2.68 -3.25 -25.47
N LYS A 287 3.98 -3.28 -25.79
CA LYS A 287 4.51 -3.87 -27.02
C LYS A 287 4.31 -5.39 -27.07
N SER A 288 4.28 -6.06 -25.91
CA SER A 288 4.02 -7.51 -25.84
C SER A 288 2.57 -7.89 -26.12
N LEU A 289 1.63 -6.95 -26.06
CA LEU A 289 0.21 -7.21 -26.34
C LEU A 289 -0.07 -7.23 -27.85
N ASN A 290 -0.84 -8.22 -28.30
CA ASN A 290 -1.35 -8.27 -29.67
C ASN A 290 -2.49 -7.24 -29.86
N ALA A 291 -2.83 -6.93 -31.13
CA ALA A 291 -3.86 -5.93 -31.45
C ALA A 291 -5.25 -6.28 -30.90
N LYS A 292 -5.63 -7.57 -30.93
CA LYS A 292 -6.92 -8.05 -30.40
C LYS A 292 -7.03 -7.79 -28.90
N THR A 293 -5.99 -8.11 -28.14
CA THR A 293 -5.94 -7.89 -26.69
C THR A 293 -5.94 -6.40 -26.36
N LYS A 294 -5.30 -5.56 -27.18
CA LYS A 294 -5.36 -4.09 -27.00
C LYS A 294 -6.78 -3.57 -27.17
N ALA A 295 -7.51 -4.00 -28.20
CA ALA A 295 -8.92 -3.65 -28.39
C ALA A 295 -9.78 -4.12 -27.21
N GLN A 296 -9.62 -5.38 -26.78
CA GLN A 296 -10.34 -5.91 -25.61
C GLN A 296 -10.07 -5.13 -24.32
N LEU A 297 -8.87 -4.61 -24.12
CA LEU A 297 -8.56 -3.76 -22.96
C LEU A 297 -9.25 -2.39 -23.03
N VAL A 298 -9.42 -1.84 -24.23
CA VAL A 298 -10.18 -0.59 -24.45
C VAL A 298 -11.65 -0.84 -24.18
N ASP A 299 -12.23 -1.89 -24.76
CA ASP A 299 -13.64 -2.26 -24.55
C ASP A 299 -13.94 -2.48 -23.06
N LYS A 300 -13.08 -3.26 -22.38
CA LYS A 300 -13.20 -3.51 -20.94
C LYS A 300 -13.11 -2.21 -20.13
N ALA A 301 -12.21 -1.29 -20.49
CA ALA A 301 -12.08 -0.01 -19.78
C ALA A 301 -13.32 0.89 -19.97
N ILE A 302 -13.94 0.86 -21.15
CA ILE A 302 -15.19 1.58 -21.44
C ILE A 302 -16.34 0.96 -20.64
N GLU A 303 -16.50 -0.36 -20.69
CA GLU A 303 -17.52 -1.10 -19.94
C GLU A 303 -17.40 -0.87 -18.42
N GLU A 304 -16.18 -0.97 -17.88
CA GLU A 304 -15.88 -0.73 -16.48
C GLU A 304 -16.23 0.71 -16.08
N THR A 305 -15.93 1.69 -16.93
CA THR A 305 -16.30 3.09 -16.66
C THR A 305 -17.82 3.28 -16.63
N HIS A 306 -18.56 2.64 -17.53
CA HIS A 306 -20.02 2.68 -17.51
C HIS A 306 -20.60 2.00 -16.26
N SER A 307 -20.05 0.85 -15.87
CA SER A 307 -20.45 0.15 -14.64
C SER A 307 -20.18 1.01 -13.41
N GLU A 308 -18.98 1.59 -13.30
CA GLU A 308 -18.60 2.47 -12.19
C GLU A 308 -19.52 3.69 -12.10
N MET A 309 -19.89 4.31 -13.24
CA MET A 309 -20.84 5.42 -13.28
C MET A 309 -22.23 4.99 -12.82
N ALA A 310 -22.69 3.80 -13.23
CA ALA A 310 -23.99 3.26 -12.80
C ALA A 310 -24.00 2.97 -11.29
N ASP A 311 -22.96 2.34 -10.76
CA ASP A 311 -22.81 2.05 -9.34
C ASP A 311 -22.69 3.34 -8.51
N TRP A 312 -22.00 4.36 -9.04
CA TRP A 312 -21.90 5.68 -8.41
C TRP A 312 -23.26 6.38 -8.35
N ASN A 313 -24.02 6.37 -9.44
CA ASN A 313 -25.37 6.93 -9.47
C ASN A 313 -26.30 6.20 -8.49
N ARG A 314 -26.16 4.88 -8.38
CA ARG A 314 -26.90 4.09 -7.40
C ARG A 314 -26.54 4.48 -5.96
N LEU A 315 -25.25 4.63 -5.67
CA LEU A 315 -24.78 5.10 -4.36
C LEU A 315 -25.34 6.48 -4.03
N ILE A 316 -25.31 7.42 -4.98
CA ILE A 316 -25.89 8.76 -4.81
C ILE A 316 -27.38 8.66 -4.49
N ALA A 317 -28.13 7.86 -5.25
CA ALA A 317 -29.57 7.69 -5.02
C ALA A 317 -29.85 7.11 -3.62
N THR A 318 -29.11 6.09 -3.21
CA THR A 318 -29.24 5.51 -1.86
C THR A 318 -28.88 6.52 -0.76
N LEU A 319 -27.81 7.30 -0.92
CA LEU A 319 -27.45 8.34 0.06
C LEU A 319 -28.49 9.46 0.14
N GLN A 320 -29.09 9.85 -0.98
CA GLN A 320 -30.17 10.85 -1.00
C GLN A 320 -31.42 10.35 -0.28
N GLU A 321 -31.74 9.06 -0.38
CA GLU A 321 -32.91 8.45 0.25
C GLU A 321 -32.70 8.10 1.73
N GLU A 322 -31.57 7.48 2.07
CA GLU A 322 -31.33 6.90 3.39
C GLU A 322 -30.54 7.81 4.35
N ASP A 323 -29.61 8.64 3.85
CA ASP A 323 -28.68 9.41 4.69
C ASP A 323 -28.29 10.76 4.05
N PRO A 324 -29.21 11.74 4.00
CA PRO A 324 -29.02 13.00 3.27
C PRO A 324 -27.88 13.86 3.84
N GLU A 325 -27.52 13.70 5.12
CA GLU A 325 -26.37 14.38 5.71
C GLU A 325 -25.07 13.90 5.05
N GLN A 326 -24.93 12.60 4.83
CA GLN A 326 -23.76 12.01 4.15
C GLN A 326 -23.72 12.39 2.67
N TYR A 327 -24.88 12.57 2.03
CA TYR A 327 -24.94 13.11 0.67
C TYR A 327 -24.41 14.54 0.60
N GLU A 328 -24.76 15.42 1.55
CA GLU A 328 -24.25 16.79 1.59
C GLU A 328 -22.73 16.84 1.85
N VAL A 329 -22.19 15.93 2.67
CA VAL A 329 -20.73 15.75 2.83
C VAL A 329 -20.09 15.37 1.49
N LEU A 330 -20.66 14.37 0.80
CA LEU A 330 -20.17 13.92 -0.51
C LEU A 330 -20.19 15.05 -1.55
N ARG A 331 -21.25 15.87 -1.54
CA ARG A 331 -21.38 17.07 -2.38
C ARG A 331 -20.37 18.16 -2.02
N GLY A 332 -20.12 18.36 -0.73
CA GLY A 332 -19.13 19.31 -0.21
C GLY A 332 -17.70 18.98 -0.64
N LEU A 333 -17.41 17.70 -0.87
CA LEU A 333 -16.12 17.22 -1.37
C LEU A 333 -15.91 17.52 -2.88
N GLY A 334 -16.95 17.96 -3.58
CA GLY A 334 -16.88 18.30 -5.01
C GLY A 334 -16.66 17.10 -5.93
N LEU A 335 -17.10 15.92 -5.48
CA LEU A 335 -17.07 14.65 -6.22
C LEU A 335 -18.28 14.51 -7.15
#